data_AF-A0A1I7YJ39-F1
#
_entry.id   AF-A0A1I7YJ39-F1
#
_cell.length_a   1.000
_cell.length_b   1.000
_cell.length_c   1.000
_cell.angle_alpha   90.00
_cell.angle_beta   90.00
_cell.angle_gamma   90.00
#
_symmetry.space_group_name_H-M   'P 1'
#
loop_
_entity.id
_entity.type
_entity.pdbx_description
1 polymer ?
#
loop_
_entity_poly.entity_id
_entity_poly.type
_entity_poly.pdbx_seq_one_letter_code
_entity_poly.pdbx_strand_id
1 'polypeptide(L)'
;MSRQDASVPQSSMASVPFAFRERVCATLGKASLRTVRFLPDTPSWSSVAEKVKTETKFFELRMKLAGASYSEVSYNASISLEEAREAKYLKCFRLTNRGYLDENTNWKVTPQTLFSVAQIEGFYLLHIDLGSVNDYFSHIKPWCLRDVDIHNCKFTSAVPLCTWLKKALANMCLSSFWIYHNSFAKPTDPELDLKEELYDVLVHRKHLQDIYIHDNDSIKDLDMPFFRRVLDFWVATQIGFQRRLILCGPAKSKRMKKTVKKLYNFGEENQLLHASGRESVVLSYFNERLRLMFWPQ
;
A
#
# COMPACT_ATOMS: atom_id res chain seq x y z
N MET A 1 19.09 -43.26 40.37
CA MET A 1 19.55 -41.94 39.90
C MET A 1 18.65 -41.53 38.74
N SER A 2 17.73 -40.60 39.00
CA SER A 2 16.81 -40.06 37.98
C SER A 2 17.57 -39.03 37.14
N ARG A 3 17.60 -39.20 35.82
CA ARG A 3 18.07 -38.16 34.90
C ARG A 3 17.06 -37.02 34.93
N GLN A 4 17.45 -35.89 35.54
CA GLN A 4 16.77 -34.63 35.30
C GLN A 4 17.02 -34.25 33.84
N ASP A 5 15.94 -34.24 33.06
CA ASP A 5 15.90 -33.59 31.75
C ASP A 5 16.18 -32.11 31.95
N ALA A 6 17.37 -31.70 31.51
CA ALA A 6 17.75 -30.31 31.41
C ALA A 6 17.09 -29.69 30.17
N SER A 7 16.47 -28.54 30.40
CA SER A 7 16.06 -27.53 29.41
C SER A 7 14.95 -27.92 28.43
N VAL A 8 13.70 -27.69 28.85
CA VAL A 8 12.75 -27.05 27.93
C VAL A 8 13.44 -25.74 27.49
N PRO A 9 13.64 -25.47 26.19
CA PRO A 9 14.14 -24.16 25.79
C PRO A 9 13.13 -23.14 26.29
N GLN A 10 13.51 -22.35 27.30
CA GLN A 10 12.81 -21.11 27.60
C GLN A 10 12.85 -20.32 26.31
N SER A 11 11.72 -20.33 25.59
CA SER A 11 11.54 -19.57 24.36
C SER A 11 12.00 -18.15 24.63
N SER A 12 13.10 -17.73 24.00
CA SER A 12 13.74 -16.43 24.27
C SER A 12 12.76 -15.28 24.05
N MET A 13 11.68 -15.51 23.31
CA MET A 13 10.59 -14.59 23.07
C MET A 13 9.75 -14.22 24.31
N ALA A 14 9.73 -15.03 25.38
CA ALA A 14 9.06 -14.67 26.64
C ALA A 14 9.82 -13.61 27.45
N SER A 15 11.13 -13.47 27.23
CA SER A 15 11.97 -12.48 27.91
C SER A 15 11.81 -11.06 27.37
N VAL A 16 11.09 -10.90 26.25
CA VAL A 16 10.85 -9.59 25.63
C VAL A 16 9.95 -8.75 26.56
N PRO A 17 10.35 -7.51 26.91
CA PRO A 17 9.54 -6.64 27.76
C PRO A 17 8.13 -6.41 27.19
N PHE A 18 7.13 -6.34 28.07
CA PHE A 18 5.73 -6.13 27.68
C PHE A 18 5.57 -4.90 26.78
N ALA A 19 6.18 -3.77 27.15
CA ALA A 19 6.09 -2.52 26.39
C ALA A 19 6.61 -2.69 24.94
N PHE A 20 7.63 -3.52 24.72
CA PHE A 20 8.13 -3.80 23.38
C PHE A 20 7.13 -4.66 22.60
N ARG A 21 6.63 -5.75 23.20
CA ARG A 21 5.61 -6.62 22.59
C ARG A 21 4.37 -5.84 22.19
N GLU A 22 3.88 -5.02 23.11
CA GLU A 22 2.70 -4.19 22.93
C GLU A 22 2.91 -3.18 21.79
N ARG A 23 4.07 -2.50 21.76
CA ARG A 23 4.41 -1.56 20.69
C ARG A 23 4.52 -2.25 19.33
N VAL A 24 5.14 -3.42 19.25
CA VAL A 24 5.19 -4.22 18.01
C VAL A 24 3.77 -4.58 17.57
N CYS A 25 2.97 -5.19 18.44
CA CYS A 25 1.59 -5.54 18.14
C CYS A 25 0.76 -4.32 17.70
N ALA A 26 0.92 -3.16 18.33
CA ALA A 26 0.22 -1.93 17.96
C ALA A 26 0.54 -1.48 16.53
N THR A 27 1.75 -1.73 16.03
CA THR A 27 2.13 -1.39 14.65
C THR A 27 1.63 -2.38 13.60
N LEU A 28 1.40 -3.64 13.99
CA LEU A 28 0.94 -4.71 13.10
C LEU A 28 -0.48 -4.44 12.60
N GLY A 29 -0.73 -4.65 11.30
CA GLY A 29 -2.10 -4.61 10.79
C GLY A 29 -2.87 -5.89 11.10
N LYS A 30 -4.17 -5.88 10.76
CA LYS A 30 -5.15 -6.88 11.20
C LYS A 30 -4.76 -8.34 10.93
N ALA A 31 -4.24 -8.64 9.74
CA ALA A 31 -3.84 -9.99 9.37
C ALA A 31 -2.63 -10.49 10.18
N SER A 32 -1.59 -9.66 10.31
CA SER A 32 -0.40 -9.98 11.10
C SER A 32 -0.72 -10.14 12.58
N LEU A 33 -1.57 -9.28 13.15
CA LEU A 33 -2.08 -9.42 14.51
C LEU A 33 -2.82 -10.75 14.70
N ARG A 34 -3.66 -11.13 13.73
CA ARG A 34 -4.36 -12.43 13.74
C ARG A 34 -3.36 -13.59 13.74
N THR A 35 -2.31 -13.52 12.93
CA THR A 35 -1.26 -14.55 12.91
C THR A 35 -0.55 -14.65 14.26
N VAL A 36 -0.09 -13.53 14.81
CA VAL A 36 0.62 -13.49 16.12
C VAL A 36 -0.26 -14.06 17.23
N ARG A 37 -1.56 -13.81 17.20
CA ARG A 37 -2.52 -14.36 18.15
C ARG A 37 -2.55 -15.90 18.17
N PHE A 38 -2.33 -16.53 17.04
CA PHE A 38 -2.39 -17.99 16.89
C PHE A 38 -0.99 -18.63 16.88
N LEU A 39 0.06 -17.90 17.25
CA LEU A 39 1.38 -18.50 17.39
C LEU A 39 1.38 -19.54 18.52
N PRO A 40 1.97 -20.72 18.31
CA PRO A 40 2.09 -21.76 19.34
C PRO A 40 2.97 -21.31 20.53
N ASP A 41 3.83 -20.32 20.31
CA ASP A 41 4.88 -19.92 21.24
C ASP A 41 4.43 -18.83 22.22
N THR A 42 4.30 -19.24 23.48
CA THR A 42 4.20 -18.45 24.71
C THR A 42 2.97 -17.53 24.87
N PRO A 43 2.20 -17.66 25.97
CA PRO A 43 1.06 -16.81 26.31
C PRO A 43 1.33 -15.29 26.25
N SER A 44 2.60 -14.89 26.21
CA SER A 44 3.11 -13.53 26.29
C SER A 44 2.87 -12.70 25.01
N TRP A 45 2.88 -13.29 23.81
CA TRP A 45 2.66 -12.56 22.55
C TRP A 45 1.22 -12.64 22.07
N SER A 46 0.61 -13.82 22.18
CA SER A 46 -0.79 -14.05 21.77
C SER A 46 -1.77 -13.23 22.62
N SER A 47 -1.58 -13.17 23.94
CA SER A 47 -2.41 -12.33 24.83
C SER A 47 -2.24 -10.84 24.55
N VAL A 48 -1.01 -10.39 24.28
CA VAL A 48 -0.72 -8.99 23.92
C VAL A 48 -1.36 -8.65 22.58
N ALA A 49 -1.26 -9.51 21.58
CA ALA A 49 -1.89 -9.31 20.29
C ALA A 49 -3.42 -9.24 20.40
N GLU A 50 -4.05 -10.10 21.21
CA GLU A 50 -5.50 -10.05 21.45
C GLU A 50 -5.91 -8.79 22.23
N LYS A 51 -5.13 -8.40 23.24
CA LYS A 51 -5.34 -7.15 23.98
C LYS A 51 -5.27 -5.94 23.04
N VAL A 52 -4.17 -5.80 22.29
CA VAL A 52 -3.99 -4.69 21.33
C VAL A 52 -5.11 -4.70 20.30
N LYS A 53 -5.48 -5.87 19.76
CA LYS A 53 -6.58 -5.98 18.79
C LYS A 53 -7.91 -5.48 19.37
N THR A 54 -8.19 -5.77 20.65
CA THR A 54 -9.41 -5.35 21.35
C THR A 54 -9.39 -3.85 21.67
N GLU A 55 -8.22 -3.32 22.05
CA GLU A 55 -7.99 -1.90 22.36
C GLU A 55 -7.82 -1.02 21.11
N THR A 56 -7.67 -1.62 19.92
CA THR A 56 -7.51 -0.89 18.66
C THR A 56 -8.87 -0.55 18.06
N LYS A 57 -9.11 0.75 17.85
CA LYS A 57 -10.24 1.22 17.05
C LYS A 57 -9.80 1.44 15.61
N PHE A 58 -10.49 0.77 14.70
CA PHE A 58 -10.35 0.96 13.26
C PHE A 58 -11.44 1.90 12.78
N PHE A 59 -11.09 2.86 11.94
CA PHE A 59 -12.04 3.79 11.38
C PHE A 59 -11.70 4.17 9.95
N GLU A 60 -12.75 4.53 9.20
CA GLU A 60 -12.64 5.22 7.92
C GLU A 60 -12.72 6.71 8.18
N LEU A 61 -11.90 7.47 7.46
CA LEU A 61 -11.90 8.91 7.53
C LEU A 61 -12.10 9.48 6.13
N ARG A 62 -13.22 10.17 5.95
CA ARG A 62 -13.53 10.93 4.74
C ARG A 62 -13.25 12.39 5.03
N MET A 63 -12.37 13.01 4.27
CA MET A 63 -12.14 14.43 4.32
C MET A 63 -12.79 15.11 3.12
N LYS A 64 -13.26 16.33 3.33
CA LYS A 64 -13.55 17.26 2.24
C LYS A 64 -12.61 18.43 2.42
N LEU A 65 -11.83 18.66 1.37
CA LEU A 65 -10.87 19.75 1.26
C LEU A 65 -11.55 20.86 0.48
N ALA A 66 -11.85 21.99 1.14
CA ALA A 66 -12.57 23.12 0.55
C ALA A 66 -11.84 24.45 0.79
N GLY A 67 -12.13 25.44 -0.06
CA GLY A 67 -11.56 26.79 0.00
C GLY A 67 -10.22 26.93 -0.74
N ALA A 68 -9.88 28.16 -1.13
CA ALA A 68 -8.68 28.47 -1.93
C ALA A 68 -7.35 28.15 -1.21
N SER A 69 -7.35 28.11 0.11
CA SER A 69 -6.22 27.79 0.98
C SER A 69 -6.29 26.39 1.62
N TYR A 70 -7.36 25.63 1.36
CA TYR A 70 -7.65 24.36 2.04
C TYR A 70 -7.60 24.44 3.57
N SER A 71 -7.85 25.64 4.12
CA SER A 71 -7.90 25.88 5.57
C SER A 71 -9.18 25.32 6.20
N GLU A 72 -10.21 25.10 5.39
CA GLU A 72 -11.46 24.48 5.81
C GLU A 72 -11.44 23.00 5.42
N VAL A 73 -10.90 22.19 6.33
CA VAL A 73 -10.97 20.74 6.22
C VAL A 73 -12.07 20.25 7.12
N SER A 74 -13.06 19.64 6.50
CA SER A 74 -14.17 18.98 7.19
C SER A 74 -14.01 17.48 7.09
N TYR A 75 -14.36 16.77 8.16
CA TYR A 75 -14.18 15.34 8.28
C TYR A 75 -15.52 14.67 8.52
N ASN A 76 -15.62 13.45 8.01
CA ASN A 76 -16.61 12.48 8.42
C ASN A 76 -15.86 11.19 8.75
N ALA A 77 -15.85 10.83 10.03
CA ALA A 77 -15.23 9.62 10.52
C ALA A 77 -16.30 8.56 10.83
N SER A 78 -15.97 7.29 10.61
CA SER A 78 -16.88 6.18 10.93
C SER A 78 -17.02 5.87 12.43
N ILE A 79 -16.37 6.65 13.29
CA ILE A 79 -16.45 6.57 14.76
C ILE A 79 -16.57 7.99 15.32
N SER A 80 -17.10 8.15 16.53
CA SER A 80 -17.19 9.47 17.17
C SER A 80 -15.81 9.98 17.62
N LEU A 81 -15.71 11.29 17.90
CA LEU A 81 -14.47 11.88 18.41
C LEU A 81 -14.19 11.37 19.84
N GLU A 82 -15.23 11.13 20.62
CA GLU A 82 -15.16 10.56 21.97
C GLU A 82 -14.59 9.14 21.92
N GLU A 83 -15.11 8.28 21.04
CA GLU A 83 -14.59 6.92 20.83
C GLU A 83 -13.11 6.96 20.40
N ALA A 84 -12.73 7.91 19.53
CA ALA A 84 -11.35 8.07 19.09
C ALA A 84 -10.42 8.55 20.20
N ARG A 85 -10.90 9.39 21.13
CA ARG A 85 -10.15 9.87 22.30
C ARG A 85 -9.97 8.80 23.36
N GLU A 86 -10.95 7.94 23.54
CA GLU A 86 -10.90 6.80 24.47
C GLU A 86 -10.06 5.64 23.92
N ALA A 87 -9.86 5.59 22.60
CA ALA A 87 -9.05 4.56 21.96
C ALA A 87 -7.58 4.67 22.34
N LYS A 88 -7.02 3.60 22.91
CA LYS A 88 -5.59 3.51 23.17
C LYS A 88 -4.77 3.39 21.89
N TYR A 89 -5.30 2.68 20.89
CA TYR A 89 -4.72 2.60 19.55
C TYR A 89 -5.76 2.97 18.51
N LEU A 90 -5.37 3.87 17.61
CA LEU A 90 -6.26 4.40 16.59
C LEU A 90 -5.67 4.16 15.19
N LYS A 91 -6.40 3.40 14.36
CA LYS A 91 -5.97 3.03 13.00
C LYS A 91 -6.97 3.48 11.96
N CYS A 92 -6.54 4.37 11.08
CA CYS A 92 -7.30 4.76 9.91
C CYS A 92 -7.03 3.75 8.79
N PHE A 93 -7.93 2.79 8.60
CA PHE A 93 -7.74 1.79 7.55
C PHE A 93 -7.96 2.37 6.14
N ARG A 94 -8.68 3.49 6.06
CA ARG A 94 -8.95 4.21 4.81
C ARG A 94 -9.13 5.69 5.06
N LEU A 95 -8.21 6.48 4.53
CA LEU A 95 -8.29 7.93 4.41
C LEU A 95 -8.66 8.28 2.98
N THR A 96 -9.79 8.96 2.77
CA THR A 96 -10.24 9.38 1.45
C THR A 96 -10.68 10.83 1.44
N ASN A 97 -10.47 11.54 0.32
CA ASN A 97 -11.01 12.90 0.12
C ASN A 97 -12.42 12.93 -0.51
N ARG A 98 -13.11 11.77 -0.57
CA ARG A 98 -14.42 11.64 -1.21
C ARG A 98 -15.51 11.39 -0.15
N GLY A 99 -16.47 12.30 -0.04
CA GLY A 99 -17.66 12.07 0.77
C GLY A 99 -18.64 13.23 0.74
N TYR A 100 -19.93 12.91 0.68
CA TYR A 100 -20.97 13.79 1.23
C TYR A 100 -20.73 13.80 2.74
N LEU A 101 -20.45 14.97 3.29
CA LEU A 101 -20.35 15.12 4.74
C LEU A 101 -21.78 15.05 5.23
N ASP A 102 -22.06 14.04 6.06
CA ASP A 102 -23.26 14.08 6.86
C ASP A 102 -23.02 15.17 7.92
N GLU A 103 -24.01 16.01 8.21
CA GLU A 103 -23.84 17.19 9.07
C GLU A 103 -23.42 16.84 10.52
N ASN A 104 -23.50 15.55 10.87
CA ASN A 104 -23.48 15.05 12.25
C ASN A 104 -22.12 14.50 12.75
N THR A 105 -21.06 14.44 11.93
CA THR A 105 -19.76 13.87 12.37
C THR A 105 -18.55 14.76 12.06
N ASN A 106 -18.67 16.05 12.33
CA ASN A 106 -17.58 17.01 12.15
C ASN A 106 -16.56 16.92 13.29
N TRP A 107 -15.54 16.06 13.16
CA TRP A 107 -14.36 16.17 14.01
C TRP A 107 -13.74 17.55 13.80
N LYS A 108 -13.83 18.45 14.80
CA LYS A 108 -13.18 19.76 14.77
C LYS A 108 -11.70 19.63 15.15
N VAL A 109 -10.93 18.91 14.34
CA VAL A 109 -9.48 18.69 14.52
C VAL A 109 -8.72 19.09 13.27
N THR A 110 -7.49 19.58 13.41
CA THR A 110 -6.67 19.88 12.25
C THR A 110 -6.14 18.59 11.59
N PRO A 111 -5.88 18.59 10.27
CA PRO A 111 -5.30 17.42 9.59
C PRO A 111 -4.00 16.97 10.25
N GLN A 112 -3.18 17.94 10.68
CA GLN A 112 -1.89 17.68 11.32
C GLN A 112 -2.07 16.89 12.63
N THR A 113 -2.98 17.32 13.51
CA THR A 113 -3.28 16.60 14.74
C THR A 113 -3.75 15.19 14.42
N LEU A 114 -4.67 15.03 13.47
CA LEU A 114 -5.22 13.74 13.10
C LEU A 114 -4.17 12.77 12.54
N PHE A 115 -3.32 13.22 11.62
CA PHE A 115 -2.29 12.38 11.00
C PHE A 115 -1.12 12.06 11.97
N SER A 116 -0.91 12.90 12.99
CA SER A 116 0.09 12.64 14.03
C SER A 116 -0.31 11.51 14.97
N VAL A 117 -1.59 11.39 15.30
CA VAL A 117 -2.12 10.44 16.30
C VAL A 117 -2.65 9.14 15.68
N ALA A 118 -3.20 9.18 14.46
CA ALA A 118 -3.74 8.01 13.80
C ALA A 118 -2.70 7.30 12.92
N GLN A 119 -2.63 5.98 13.00
CA GLN A 119 -1.89 5.18 12.03
C GLN A 119 -2.73 5.04 10.76
N ILE A 120 -2.31 5.68 9.66
CA ILE A 120 -2.99 5.57 8.36
C ILE A 120 -2.43 4.36 7.62
N GLU A 121 -3.29 3.40 7.31
CA GLU A 121 -2.96 2.20 6.54
C GLU A 121 -3.37 2.33 5.07
N GLY A 122 -4.44 3.05 4.75
CA GLY A 122 -4.90 3.25 3.39
C GLY A 122 -5.02 4.73 3.05
N PHE A 123 -4.35 5.20 2.00
CA PHE A 123 -4.35 6.59 1.58
C PHE A 123 -4.89 6.73 0.14
N TYR A 124 -6.06 7.36 0.01
CA TYR A 124 -6.80 7.48 -1.24
C TYR A 124 -7.07 8.95 -1.53
N LEU A 125 -6.46 9.48 -2.59
CA LEU A 125 -6.60 10.85 -3.03
C LEU A 125 -7.08 10.87 -4.48
N LEU A 126 -8.25 11.47 -4.70
CA LEU A 126 -8.97 11.36 -5.97
C LEU A 126 -9.61 12.69 -6.38
N HIS A 127 -9.41 13.12 -7.63
CA HIS A 127 -10.13 14.27 -8.23
C HIS A 127 -9.97 15.56 -7.41
N ILE A 128 -8.77 15.82 -6.90
CA ILE A 128 -8.50 17.01 -6.10
C ILE A 128 -7.52 17.93 -6.79
N ASP A 129 -7.84 19.22 -6.76
CA ASP A 129 -6.85 20.26 -7.02
C ASP A 129 -6.12 20.53 -5.70
N LEU A 130 -4.80 20.50 -5.70
CA LEU A 130 -3.93 20.87 -4.59
C LEU A 130 -2.93 21.94 -5.05
N GLY A 131 -3.26 22.70 -6.10
CA GLY A 131 -2.43 23.75 -6.69
C GLY A 131 -2.09 24.92 -5.76
N SER A 132 -2.69 24.98 -4.56
CA SER A 132 -2.33 25.93 -3.50
C SER A 132 -1.81 25.27 -2.22
N VAL A 133 -1.71 23.93 -2.17
CA VAL A 133 -1.20 23.19 -1.00
C VAL A 133 0.24 22.75 -1.23
N ASN A 134 1.16 23.41 -0.54
CA ASN A 134 2.58 23.09 -0.69
C ASN A 134 3.03 21.91 0.19
N ASP A 135 2.35 21.62 1.30
CA ASP A 135 2.82 20.63 2.28
C ASP A 135 1.71 19.74 2.85
N TYR A 136 1.10 18.93 1.98
CA TYR A 136 0.08 17.97 2.39
C TYR A 136 0.68 16.66 2.96
N PHE A 137 1.76 16.18 2.34
CA PHE A 137 2.28 14.83 2.56
C PHE A 137 3.22 14.70 3.76
N SER A 138 3.80 15.79 4.29
CA SER A 138 4.76 15.75 5.40
C SER A 138 4.20 15.11 6.67
N HIS A 139 2.89 15.23 6.87
CA HIS A 139 2.20 14.76 8.06
C HIS A 139 1.75 13.29 7.97
N ILE A 140 1.74 12.70 6.78
CA ILE A 140 1.33 11.31 6.58
C ILE A 140 2.56 10.41 6.64
N LYS A 141 2.62 9.58 7.69
CA LYS A 141 3.72 8.64 7.94
C LYS A 141 3.72 7.50 6.90
N PRO A 142 4.70 7.42 5.99
CA PRO A 142 4.66 6.48 4.86
C PRO A 142 4.86 5.02 5.26
N TRP A 143 5.52 4.75 6.40
CA TRP A 143 5.89 3.39 6.84
C TRP A 143 4.73 2.55 7.41
N CYS A 144 3.55 3.16 7.58
CA CYS A 144 2.36 2.45 8.05
C CYS A 144 1.40 2.08 6.92
N LEU A 145 1.67 2.58 5.70
CA LEU A 145 0.79 2.42 4.55
C LEU A 145 0.81 1.00 4.03
N ARG A 146 -0.36 0.55 3.61
CA ARG A 146 -0.64 -0.71 2.91
C ARG A 146 -1.15 -0.40 1.52
N ASP A 147 -2.02 0.59 1.40
CA ASP A 147 -2.61 0.97 0.12
C ASP A 147 -2.40 2.46 -0.12
N VAL A 148 -1.85 2.79 -1.28
CA VAL A 148 -1.72 4.16 -1.78
C VAL A 148 -2.41 4.22 -3.13
N ASP A 149 -3.39 5.10 -3.26
CA ASP A 149 -4.11 5.36 -4.50
C ASP A 149 -4.27 6.87 -4.69
N ILE A 150 -3.51 7.44 -5.61
CA ILE A 150 -3.49 8.87 -5.91
C ILE A 150 -3.76 9.05 -7.39
N HIS A 151 -4.93 9.56 -7.74
CA HIS A 151 -5.27 9.74 -9.14
C HIS A 151 -6.18 10.92 -9.46
N ASN A 152 -6.07 11.42 -10.70
CA ASN A 152 -6.80 12.59 -11.18
C ASN A 152 -6.58 13.84 -10.30
N CYS A 153 -5.38 14.01 -9.75
CA CYS A 153 -5.06 15.14 -8.88
C CYS A 153 -4.22 16.20 -9.62
N LYS A 154 -4.32 17.45 -9.20
CA LYS A 154 -3.45 18.56 -9.65
C LYS A 154 -2.61 19.03 -8.47
N PHE A 155 -1.33 19.27 -8.67
CA PHE A 155 -0.41 19.70 -7.59
C PHE A 155 0.36 20.96 -7.98
N THR A 156 0.73 21.77 -7.00
CA THR A 156 1.61 22.93 -7.22
C THR A 156 2.99 22.54 -7.72
N SER A 157 3.55 21.45 -7.16
CA SER A 157 4.91 20.98 -7.43
C SER A 157 4.97 19.46 -7.30
N ALA A 158 5.76 18.82 -8.15
CA ALA A 158 5.97 17.37 -8.09
C ALA A 158 6.88 16.93 -6.94
N VAL A 159 7.77 17.80 -6.45
CA VAL A 159 8.83 17.43 -5.50
C VAL A 159 8.30 16.81 -4.19
N PRO A 160 7.28 17.37 -3.50
CA PRO A 160 6.80 16.80 -2.24
C PRO A 160 6.22 15.41 -2.41
N LEU A 161 5.37 15.22 -3.43
CA LEU A 161 4.78 13.91 -3.75
C LEU A 161 5.88 12.91 -4.12
N CYS A 162 6.76 13.27 -5.06
CA CYS A 162 7.85 12.40 -5.51
C CYS A 162 8.73 11.91 -4.35
N THR A 163 9.12 12.83 -3.46
CA THR A 163 9.91 12.50 -2.26
C THR A 163 9.16 11.57 -1.32
N TRP A 164 7.85 11.81 -1.14
CA TRP A 164 7.02 10.99 -0.28
C TRP A 164 6.78 9.59 -0.87
N LEU A 165 6.58 9.47 -2.18
CA LEU A 165 6.39 8.19 -2.88
C LEU A 165 7.61 7.29 -2.76
N LYS A 166 8.83 7.82 -2.83
CA LYS A 166 10.06 7.04 -2.56
C LYS A 166 10.06 6.46 -1.14
N LYS A 167 9.64 7.26 -0.15
CA LYS A 167 9.52 6.80 1.24
C LYS A 167 8.41 5.75 1.39
N ALA A 168 7.29 5.91 0.68
CA ALA A 168 6.20 4.95 0.66
C ALA A 168 6.63 3.61 0.05
N LEU A 169 7.40 3.61 -1.04
CA LEU A 169 7.93 2.38 -1.64
C LEU A 169 9.01 1.70 -0.80
N ALA A 170 9.76 2.46 0.00
CA ALA A 170 10.70 1.89 0.96
C ALA A 170 9.99 1.12 2.10
N ASN A 171 8.68 1.33 2.31
CA ASN A 171 7.89 0.64 3.32
C ASN A 171 7.70 -0.85 2.97
N MET A 172 7.94 -1.72 3.96
CA MET A 172 7.78 -3.18 3.83
C MET A 172 6.32 -3.67 3.92
N CYS A 173 5.36 -2.78 4.21
CA CYS A 173 3.95 -3.14 4.41
C CYS A 173 3.05 -2.83 3.20
N LEU A 174 3.59 -2.20 2.15
CA LEU A 174 2.81 -1.67 1.03
C LEU A 174 2.32 -2.78 0.08
N SER A 175 1.01 -3.07 0.10
CA SER A 175 0.36 -4.04 -0.78
C SER A 175 -0.11 -3.47 -2.11
N SER A 176 -0.52 -2.20 -2.15
CA SER A 176 -1.08 -1.58 -3.36
C SER A 176 -0.49 -0.18 -3.58
N PHE A 177 -0.09 0.12 -4.81
CA PHE A 177 0.54 1.39 -5.17
C PHE A 177 0.07 1.90 -6.53
N TRP A 178 -0.92 2.79 -6.50
CA TRP A 178 -1.61 3.30 -7.68
C TRP A 178 -1.42 4.81 -7.77
N ILE A 179 -0.71 5.28 -8.79
CA ILE A 179 -0.37 6.68 -9.02
C ILE A 179 -0.62 7.01 -10.49
N TYR A 180 -1.73 7.67 -10.81
CA TYR A 180 -2.07 7.88 -12.22
C TYR A 180 -2.92 9.11 -12.53
N HIS A 181 -2.84 9.63 -13.77
CA HIS A 181 -3.57 10.83 -14.19
C HIS A 181 -3.33 12.05 -13.29
N ASN A 182 -2.09 12.24 -12.81
CA ASN A 182 -1.75 13.39 -11.97
C ASN A 182 -0.98 14.45 -12.76
N SER A 183 -1.29 15.72 -12.50
CA SER A 183 -0.65 16.87 -13.16
C SER A 183 -0.01 17.81 -12.15
N PHE A 184 1.01 18.55 -12.61
CA PHE A 184 1.84 19.39 -11.74
C PHE A 184 2.06 20.76 -12.39
N ALA A 185 1.74 21.84 -11.69
CA ALA A 185 2.02 23.20 -12.16
C ALA A 185 3.53 23.46 -12.28
N LYS A 186 4.33 22.86 -11.40
CA LYS A 186 5.80 22.82 -11.45
C LYS A 186 6.26 21.37 -11.56
N PRO A 187 6.36 20.82 -12.78
CA PRO A 187 6.85 19.46 -12.97
C PRO A 187 8.35 19.36 -12.65
N THR A 188 8.83 18.15 -12.40
CA THR A 188 10.27 17.87 -12.23
C THR A 188 10.87 17.42 -13.56
N ASP A 189 12.06 17.95 -13.87
CA ASP A 189 12.90 17.49 -14.98
C ASP A 189 14.28 17.06 -14.42
N PRO A 190 14.67 15.77 -14.51
CA PRO A 190 13.92 14.69 -15.14
C PRO A 190 12.69 14.24 -14.33
N GLU A 191 11.73 13.62 -15.02
CA GLU A 191 10.62 12.91 -14.39
C GLU A 191 11.14 11.84 -13.40
N LEU A 192 10.40 11.65 -12.31
CA LEU A 192 10.70 10.63 -11.32
C LEU A 192 10.58 9.24 -11.95
N ASP A 193 11.69 8.51 -12.01
CA ASP A 193 11.72 7.09 -12.36
C ASP A 193 11.69 6.23 -11.10
N LEU A 194 10.70 5.34 -10.97
CA LEU A 194 10.53 4.44 -9.82
C LEU A 194 10.77 2.96 -10.20
N LYS A 195 11.23 2.68 -11.42
CA LYS A 195 11.30 1.30 -11.95
C LYS A 195 12.20 0.39 -11.11
N GLU A 196 13.36 0.87 -10.67
CA GLU A 196 14.26 0.03 -9.87
C GLU A 196 13.70 -0.24 -8.47
N GLU A 197 13.16 0.78 -7.80
CA GLU A 197 12.52 0.62 -6.50
C GLU A 197 11.33 -0.32 -6.57
N LEU A 198 10.48 -0.20 -7.59
CA LEU A 198 9.34 -1.09 -7.80
C LEU A 198 9.78 -2.51 -8.12
N TYR A 199 10.79 -2.68 -8.97
CA TYR A 199 11.33 -4.00 -9.30
C TYR A 199 11.87 -4.69 -8.05
N ASP A 200 12.65 -3.99 -7.21
CA ASP A 200 13.17 -4.52 -5.95
C ASP A 200 12.04 -4.97 -5.01
N VAL A 201 11.04 -4.11 -4.82
CA VAL A 201 9.90 -4.39 -3.94
C VAL A 201 9.07 -5.58 -4.45
N LEU A 202 8.82 -5.65 -5.75
CA LEU A 202 8.12 -6.74 -6.42
C LEU A 202 8.86 -8.07 -6.29
N VAL A 203 10.13 -8.08 -6.63
CA VAL A 203 10.87 -9.32 -6.82
C VAL A 203 11.43 -9.84 -5.50
N HIS A 204 12.03 -8.96 -4.70
CA HIS A 204 12.80 -9.35 -3.52
C HIS A 204 11.97 -9.28 -2.24
N ARG A 205 11.08 -8.28 -2.10
CA ARG A 205 10.35 -8.04 -0.84
C ARG A 205 8.98 -8.70 -0.76
N LYS A 206 8.42 -9.11 -1.90
CA LYS A 206 7.26 -10.01 -2.04
C LYS A 206 5.94 -9.60 -1.36
N HIS A 207 5.74 -8.35 -0.99
CA HIS A 207 4.51 -7.87 -0.33
C HIS A 207 3.60 -7.04 -1.24
N LEU A 208 4.18 -6.39 -2.27
CA LEU A 208 3.44 -5.58 -3.24
C LEU A 208 2.68 -6.50 -4.23
N GLN A 209 1.39 -6.20 -4.41
CA GLN A 209 0.41 -6.99 -5.16
C GLN A 209 -0.22 -6.22 -6.30
N ASP A 210 -0.50 -4.93 -6.17
CA ASP A 210 -1.19 -4.17 -7.22
C ASP A 210 -0.42 -2.88 -7.54
N ILE A 211 0.04 -2.71 -8.78
CA ILE A 211 0.82 -1.55 -9.23
C ILE A 211 0.23 -0.93 -10.49
N TYR A 212 -0.04 0.36 -10.39
CA TYR A 212 -0.60 1.17 -11.46
C TYR A 212 0.19 2.49 -11.46
N ILE A 213 1.10 2.70 -12.42
CA ILE A 213 1.78 3.99 -12.58
C ILE A 213 1.74 4.38 -14.03
N HIS A 214 0.91 5.39 -14.34
CA HIS A 214 0.76 5.86 -15.70
C HIS A 214 0.13 7.25 -15.81
N ASP A 215 0.37 7.93 -16.92
CA ASP A 215 -0.20 9.24 -17.26
C ASP A 215 0.01 10.29 -16.15
N ASN A 216 1.26 10.45 -15.69
CA ASN A 216 1.61 11.53 -14.77
C ASN A 216 2.59 12.49 -15.44
N ASP A 217 2.43 13.80 -15.27
CA ASP A 217 3.32 14.79 -15.94
C ASP A 217 4.73 14.87 -15.32
N SER A 218 5.02 14.14 -14.24
CA SER A 218 6.31 14.20 -13.53
C SER A 218 6.77 12.86 -12.94
N ILE A 219 6.06 11.78 -13.22
CA ILE A 219 6.40 10.43 -12.76
C ILE A 219 6.34 9.54 -13.99
N LYS A 220 7.46 8.90 -14.32
CA LYS A 220 7.55 8.07 -15.50
C LYS A 220 6.58 6.90 -15.42
N ASP A 221 5.88 6.69 -16.51
CA ASP A 221 5.06 5.50 -16.72
C ASP A 221 5.90 4.22 -16.64
N LEU A 222 5.27 3.14 -16.20
CA LEU A 222 5.82 1.82 -16.44
C LEU A 222 5.78 1.54 -17.94
N ASP A 223 6.92 1.10 -18.48
CA ASP A 223 7.09 0.88 -19.91
C ASP A 223 7.29 -0.60 -20.25
N MET A 224 7.36 -0.91 -21.55
CA MET A 224 7.55 -2.28 -22.00
C MET A 224 8.82 -2.96 -21.48
N PRO A 225 9.99 -2.30 -21.46
CA PRO A 225 11.18 -2.84 -20.81
C PRO A 225 10.92 -3.31 -19.37
N PHE A 226 10.20 -2.53 -18.55
CA PHE A 226 9.85 -2.94 -17.19
C PHE A 226 8.98 -4.21 -17.17
N PHE A 227 7.91 -4.24 -17.97
CA PHE A 227 7.02 -5.40 -18.07
C PHE A 227 7.74 -6.67 -18.52
N ARG A 228 8.63 -6.53 -19.52
CA ARG A 228 9.47 -7.62 -20.01
C ARG A 228 10.37 -8.15 -18.91
N ARG A 229 11.05 -7.26 -18.17
CA ARG A 229 11.93 -7.65 -17.06
C ARG A 229 11.19 -8.42 -15.97
N VAL A 230 9.97 -8.03 -15.62
CA VAL A 230 9.13 -8.77 -14.65
C VAL A 230 8.78 -10.17 -15.18
N LEU A 231 8.36 -10.28 -16.44
CA LEU A 231 8.04 -11.57 -17.07
C LEU A 231 9.28 -12.47 -17.16
N ASP A 232 10.42 -11.94 -17.58
CA ASP A 232 11.69 -12.66 -17.66
C ASP A 232 12.07 -13.23 -16.28
N PHE A 233 11.94 -12.43 -15.22
CA PHE A 233 12.15 -12.89 -13.85
C PHE A 233 11.19 -14.03 -13.50
N TRP A 234 9.87 -13.82 -13.71
CA TRP A 234 8.85 -14.81 -13.36
C TRP A 234 9.10 -16.14 -14.06
N VAL A 235 9.32 -16.14 -15.38
CA VAL A 235 9.61 -17.35 -16.18
C VAL A 235 10.88 -18.06 -15.71
N ALA A 236 11.91 -17.31 -15.30
CA ALA A 236 13.18 -17.87 -14.85
C ALA A 236 13.12 -18.49 -13.45
N THR A 237 12.13 -18.13 -12.63
CA THR A 237 12.00 -18.68 -11.27
C THR A 237 11.46 -20.11 -11.29
N GLN A 238 11.82 -20.91 -10.28
CA GLN A 238 11.32 -22.28 -10.18
C GLN A 238 9.84 -22.36 -9.80
N ILE A 239 9.35 -21.38 -9.03
CA ILE A 239 8.01 -21.43 -8.44
C ILE A 239 7.09 -20.29 -8.88
N GLY A 240 7.60 -19.21 -9.47
CA GLY A 240 6.82 -18.00 -9.77
C GLY A 240 6.84 -17.00 -8.61
N PHE A 241 5.83 -16.10 -8.55
CA PHE A 241 5.72 -15.07 -7.52
C PHE A 241 5.07 -15.55 -6.21
N GLN A 242 4.36 -16.66 -6.28
CA GLN A 242 3.57 -17.34 -5.23
C GLN A 242 2.54 -16.41 -4.58
N ARG A 243 2.00 -15.47 -5.35
CA ARG A 243 0.97 -14.53 -4.91
C ARG A 243 0.27 -13.90 -6.11
N ARG A 244 -0.90 -13.32 -5.85
CA ARG A 244 -1.57 -12.45 -6.82
C ARG A 244 -0.73 -11.21 -7.05
N LEU A 245 -0.44 -10.90 -8.31
CA LEU A 245 0.25 -9.68 -8.71
C LEU A 245 -0.44 -9.06 -9.93
N ILE A 246 -0.73 -7.77 -9.90
CA ILE A 246 -1.31 -7.01 -11.01
C ILE A 246 -0.38 -5.86 -11.35
N LEU A 247 0.00 -5.79 -12.62
CA LEU A 247 0.76 -4.68 -13.19
C LEU A 247 -0.05 -4.05 -14.31
N CYS A 248 -0.30 -2.75 -14.19
CA CYS A 248 -0.92 -1.94 -15.23
C CYS A 248 0.08 -0.93 -15.78
N GLY A 249 0.21 -0.97 -17.10
CA GLY A 249 1.31 -0.34 -17.81
C GLY A 249 0.88 0.77 -18.75
N PRO A 250 1.69 1.04 -19.78
CA PRO A 250 1.51 2.21 -20.61
C PRO A 250 0.23 2.05 -21.44
N ALA A 251 -0.47 3.17 -21.67
CA ALA A 251 -1.49 3.24 -22.70
C ALA A 251 -0.77 3.19 -24.04
N LYS A 252 -0.72 2.01 -24.69
CA LYS A 252 -0.34 1.90 -26.11
C LYS A 252 -0.60 0.52 -26.73
N SER A 253 -1.34 0.60 -27.86
CA SER A 253 -1.65 -0.27 -29.00
C SER A 253 -1.68 -1.81 -28.85
N LYS A 254 -2.67 -2.40 -29.54
CA LYS A 254 -2.77 -3.84 -29.90
C LYS A 254 -1.44 -4.46 -30.35
N ARG A 255 -0.51 -3.69 -30.93
CA ARG A 255 0.81 -4.15 -31.39
C ARG A 255 1.69 -4.61 -30.24
N MET A 256 1.72 -3.89 -29.11
CA MET A 256 2.55 -4.26 -27.96
C MET A 256 2.09 -5.57 -27.33
N LYS A 257 0.78 -5.77 -27.15
CA LYS A 257 0.23 -7.07 -26.75
C LYS A 257 0.63 -8.18 -27.73
N LYS A 258 0.55 -7.94 -29.04
CA LYS A 258 1.00 -8.94 -30.04
C LYS A 258 2.48 -9.29 -29.89
N THR A 259 3.33 -8.30 -29.65
CA THR A 259 4.77 -8.52 -29.41
C THR A 259 5.02 -9.36 -28.16
N VAL A 260 4.42 -8.99 -27.01
CA VAL A 260 4.56 -9.75 -25.76
C VAL A 260 4.02 -11.17 -25.90
N LYS A 261 2.84 -11.31 -26.51
CA LYS A 261 2.26 -12.63 -26.80
C LYS A 261 3.20 -13.52 -27.58
N LYS A 262 3.77 -12.99 -28.67
CA LYS A 262 4.67 -13.73 -29.54
C LYS A 262 5.97 -14.07 -28.83
N LEU A 263 6.50 -13.16 -28.02
CA LEU A 263 7.77 -13.34 -27.32
C LEU A 263 7.70 -14.47 -26.27
N TYR A 264 6.60 -14.55 -25.54
CA TYR A 264 6.43 -15.52 -24.44
C TYR A 264 5.48 -16.68 -24.76
N ASN A 265 5.03 -16.81 -26.01
CA ASN A 265 4.11 -17.86 -26.47
C ASN A 265 2.84 -17.97 -25.61
N PHE A 266 2.22 -16.83 -25.30
CA PHE A 266 0.91 -16.82 -24.62
C PHE A 266 -0.11 -17.62 -25.43
N GLY A 267 -0.79 -18.56 -24.77
CA GLY A 267 -1.75 -19.48 -25.38
C GLY A 267 -3.14 -18.88 -25.56
N GLU A 268 -4.13 -19.76 -25.54
CA GLU A 268 -5.55 -19.39 -25.57
C GLU A 268 -5.89 -18.46 -24.40
N GLU A 269 -6.90 -17.61 -24.60
CA GLU A 269 -7.33 -16.59 -23.63
C GLU A 269 -6.27 -15.55 -23.20
N ASN A 270 -5.12 -15.50 -23.88
CA ASN A 270 -3.97 -14.68 -23.48
C ASN A 270 -3.39 -15.11 -22.13
N GLN A 271 -3.42 -16.40 -21.82
CA GLN A 271 -2.82 -16.97 -20.61
C GLN A 271 -1.46 -17.60 -20.92
N LEU A 272 -0.54 -17.51 -19.97
CA LEU A 272 0.73 -18.23 -19.97
C LEU A 272 0.84 -18.96 -18.63
N LEU A 273 1.05 -20.28 -18.68
CA LEU A 273 1.26 -21.11 -17.50
C LEU A 273 2.73 -21.07 -17.09
N HIS A 274 2.99 -20.98 -15.79
CA HIS A 274 4.33 -21.09 -15.24
C HIS A 274 4.87 -22.52 -15.40
N ALA A 275 6.19 -22.70 -15.53
CA ALA A 275 6.81 -24.02 -15.64
C ALA A 275 6.52 -24.93 -14.43
N SER A 276 6.25 -24.35 -13.25
CA SER A 276 5.84 -25.10 -12.06
C SER A 276 4.44 -25.71 -12.15
N GLY A 277 3.62 -25.26 -13.10
CA GLY A 277 2.21 -25.64 -13.20
C GLY A 277 1.31 -25.10 -12.07
N ARG A 278 1.83 -24.23 -11.18
CA ARG A 278 1.10 -23.71 -10.02
C ARG A 278 0.71 -22.24 -10.12
N GLU A 279 1.08 -21.60 -11.21
CA GLU A 279 0.82 -20.18 -11.45
C GLU A 279 0.52 -19.94 -12.90
N SER A 280 -0.23 -18.88 -13.17
CA SER A 280 -0.42 -18.39 -14.53
C SER A 280 -0.36 -16.87 -14.57
N VAL A 281 -0.01 -16.32 -15.73
CA VAL A 281 -0.13 -14.90 -16.02
C VAL A 281 -1.12 -14.69 -17.15
N VAL A 282 -2.05 -13.75 -16.96
CA VAL A 282 -3.04 -13.35 -17.94
C VAL A 282 -2.69 -11.97 -18.48
N LEU A 283 -2.68 -11.85 -19.80
CA LEU A 283 -2.40 -10.62 -20.53
C LEU A 283 -3.70 -9.99 -21.04
N SER A 284 -4.19 -8.98 -20.35
CA SER A 284 -5.45 -8.29 -20.66
C SER A 284 -5.25 -6.81 -20.97
N TYR A 285 -6.36 -6.12 -21.25
CA TYR A 285 -6.41 -4.67 -21.30
C TYR A 285 -7.36 -4.16 -20.22
N PHE A 286 -7.00 -3.05 -19.57
CA PHE A 286 -7.86 -2.32 -18.66
C PHE A 286 -7.70 -0.83 -18.97
N ASN A 287 -8.80 -0.14 -19.29
CA ASN A 287 -8.78 1.27 -19.73
C ASN A 287 -7.71 1.53 -20.82
N GLU A 288 -7.70 0.70 -21.87
CA GLU A 288 -6.74 0.75 -22.99
C GLU A 288 -5.26 0.49 -22.64
N ARG A 289 -4.97 0.09 -21.41
CA ARG A 289 -3.61 -0.19 -20.94
C ARG A 289 -3.32 -1.66 -20.85
N LEU A 290 -2.07 -2.02 -21.11
CA LEU A 290 -1.59 -3.37 -20.90
C LEU A 290 -1.73 -3.74 -19.42
N ARG A 291 -2.35 -4.89 -19.15
CA ARG A 291 -2.48 -5.43 -17.81
C ARG A 291 -1.93 -6.84 -17.75
N LEU A 292 -0.95 -7.08 -16.89
CA LEU A 292 -0.50 -8.42 -16.51
C LEU A 292 -1.13 -8.78 -15.17
N MET A 293 -1.71 -9.97 -15.09
CA MET A 293 -2.28 -10.50 -13.86
C MET A 293 -1.70 -11.88 -13.59
N PHE A 294 -0.87 -11.99 -12.57
CA PHE A 294 -0.31 -13.24 -12.09
C PHE A 294 -1.23 -13.82 -11.02
N TRP A 295 -1.54 -15.10 -11.14
CA TRP A 295 -2.45 -15.83 -10.25
C TRP A 295 -1.78 -17.12 -9.76
N PRO A 296 -1.73 -17.37 -8.45
CA PRO A 296 -1.52 -18.71 -7.94
C PRO A 296 -2.75 -19.57 -8.28
N GLN A 297 -2.51 -20.80 -8.72
CA GLN A 297 -3.56 -21.81 -8.91
C GLN A 297 -3.93 -22.47 -7.59
#